data_AF-A0A4U1JIS9-F1
#
_entry.id   AF-A0A4U1JIS9-F1
#
_cell.length_a   1.000
_cell.length_b   1.000
_cell.length_c   1.000
_cell.angle_alpha   90.00
_cell.angle_beta   90.00
_cell.angle_gamma   90.00
#
_symmetry.space_group_name_H-M   'P 1'
#
loop_
_entity.id
_entity.type
_entity.pdbx_description
1 polymer ?
#
loop_
_entity_poly.entity_id
_entity_poly.type
_entity_poly.pdbx_seq_one_letter_code
_entity_poly.pdbx_strand_id
1 'polypeptide(L)'
;MSSYHRPPGGGAPVVIADAHEVTRLHSMLTHHLRKIGVDELYIPDLVQETIATTWEALHEGRVRGAEGMPPVVALRGFARETAWFHAMNHARRGSTRHETPVSAIRSPPDIVSPDPMPAIEARDLLTWVMKSRPKLAYIVLLAARGLIGADAARAMGHSLTTHHGHVQKLRAALRAVGAAPAPKQAPRPTWKSRKAKR
;
A
#
# COMPACT_ATOMS: atom_id res chain seq x y z
N MET A 1 -0.22 23.76 -37.16
CA MET A 1 -0.24 25.24 -36.99
C MET A 1 -1.67 25.61 -36.66
N SER A 2 -1.93 26.09 -35.45
CA SER A 2 -3.29 26.24 -34.94
C SER A 2 -4.06 27.28 -35.75
N SER A 3 -5.32 26.96 -36.04
CA SER A 3 -6.21 27.79 -36.85
C SER A 3 -7.57 27.95 -36.18
N TYR A 4 -8.43 28.80 -36.74
CA TYR A 4 -9.81 28.93 -36.30
C TYR A 4 -10.77 28.25 -37.27
N HIS A 5 -11.77 27.59 -36.70
CA HIS A 5 -12.98 27.17 -37.39
C HIS A 5 -14.16 27.98 -36.85
N ARG A 6 -14.92 28.61 -37.75
CA ARG A 6 -16.15 29.31 -37.38
C ARG A 6 -17.30 28.30 -37.37
N PRO A 7 -17.95 28.08 -36.22
CA PRO A 7 -19.11 27.20 -36.17
C PRO A 7 -20.27 27.81 -36.98
N PRO A 8 -21.07 26.99 -37.68
CA PRO A 8 -22.13 27.45 -38.59
C PRO A 8 -23.22 28.30 -37.92
N GLY A 9 -23.37 28.22 -36.58
CA GLY A 9 -24.33 29.00 -35.80
C GLY A 9 -23.89 30.41 -35.38
N GLY A 10 -22.78 30.95 -35.89
CA GLY A 10 -22.33 32.32 -35.58
C GLY A 10 -21.70 32.51 -34.20
N GLY A 11 -21.29 31.43 -33.54
CA GLY A 11 -20.60 31.47 -32.24
C GLY A 11 -19.13 31.88 -32.33
N ALA A 12 -18.51 32.09 -31.16
CA ALA A 12 -17.07 32.38 -31.06
C ALA A 12 -16.22 31.33 -31.80
N PRO A 13 -15.12 31.75 -32.46
CA PRO A 13 -14.31 30.86 -33.28
C PRO A 13 -13.65 29.76 -32.43
N VAL A 14 -13.73 28.53 -32.91
CA VAL A 14 -13.16 27.34 -32.25
C VAL A 14 -11.74 27.14 -32.72
N VAL A 15 -10.82 26.89 -31.78
CA VAL A 15 -9.42 26.58 -32.11
C VAL A 15 -9.32 25.16 -32.63
N ILE A 16 -8.66 24.99 -33.77
CA ILE A 16 -8.20 23.69 -34.28
C ILE A 16 -6.68 23.64 -34.12
N ALA A 17 -6.19 22.60 -33.46
CA ALA A 17 -4.76 22.34 -33.27
C ALA A 17 -4.50 20.83 -33.35
N ASP A 18 -3.29 20.47 -33.78
CA ASP A 18 -2.86 19.07 -33.83
C ASP A 18 -2.28 18.60 -32.48
N ALA A 19 -2.09 17.28 -32.32
CA ALA A 19 -1.58 16.71 -31.07
C ALA A 19 -0.17 17.24 -30.74
N HIS A 20 0.66 17.46 -31.77
CA HIS A 20 2.01 17.97 -31.61
C HIS A 20 2.02 19.40 -31.05
N GLU A 21 1.02 20.22 -31.39
CA GLU A 21 0.82 21.56 -30.85
C GLU A 21 0.50 21.55 -29.37
N VAL A 22 -0.34 20.62 -28.94
CA VAL A 22 -0.69 20.48 -27.52
C VAL A 22 0.50 19.95 -26.72
N THR A 23 1.25 18.97 -27.24
CA THR A 23 2.45 18.46 -26.56
C THR A 23 3.55 19.52 -26.43
N ARG A 24 3.67 20.45 -27.38
CA ARG A 24 4.60 21.60 -27.28
C ARG A 24 4.28 22.55 -26.11
N LEU A 25 3.10 22.46 -25.50
CA LEU A 25 2.75 23.23 -24.31
C LEU A 25 3.50 22.75 -23.06
N HIS A 26 4.11 21.57 -23.08
CA HIS A 26 4.75 20.96 -21.91
C HIS A 26 5.68 21.92 -21.16
N SER A 27 6.69 22.50 -21.82
CA SER A 27 7.64 23.41 -21.17
C SER A 27 6.97 24.66 -20.59
N MET A 28 5.95 25.19 -21.28
CA MET A 28 5.19 26.34 -20.79
C MET A 28 4.39 25.96 -19.54
N LEU A 29 3.75 24.80 -19.53
CA LEU A 29 2.94 24.30 -18.41
C LEU A 29 3.83 23.99 -17.20
N THR A 30 4.97 23.32 -17.40
CA THR A 30 5.97 23.09 -16.35
C THR A 30 6.40 24.42 -15.72
N HIS A 31 6.76 25.42 -16.52
CA HIS A 31 7.15 26.73 -16.01
C HIS A 31 6.00 27.44 -15.27
N HIS A 32 4.78 27.35 -15.79
CA HIS A 32 3.60 27.94 -15.17
C HIS A 32 3.28 27.32 -13.80
N LEU A 33 3.29 25.99 -13.70
CA LEU A 33 3.04 25.24 -12.47
C LEU A 33 4.08 25.54 -11.38
N ARG A 34 5.37 25.63 -11.78
CA ARG A 34 6.44 26.11 -10.88
C ARG A 34 6.15 27.50 -10.35
N LYS A 35 5.77 28.43 -11.24
CA LYS A 35 5.50 29.82 -10.87
C LYS A 35 4.37 29.97 -9.85
N ILE A 36 3.37 29.09 -9.89
CA ILE A 36 2.24 29.12 -8.95
C ILE A 36 2.47 28.26 -7.69
N GLY A 37 3.67 27.71 -7.49
CA GLY A 37 4.08 27.05 -6.25
C GLY A 37 3.67 25.58 -6.13
N VAL A 38 3.42 24.89 -7.24
CA VAL A 38 3.19 23.44 -7.23
C VAL A 38 4.50 22.73 -6.87
N ASP A 39 4.43 21.74 -5.97
CA ASP A 39 5.58 20.88 -5.63
C ASP A 39 6.07 20.13 -6.87
N GLU A 40 7.39 20.15 -7.10
CA GLU A 40 8.06 19.52 -8.25
C GLU A 40 7.67 18.05 -8.43
N LEU A 41 7.35 17.34 -7.35
CA LEU A 41 6.89 15.95 -7.41
C LEU A 41 5.63 15.79 -8.27
N TYR A 42 4.69 16.73 -8.20
CA TYR A 42 3.38 16.64 -8.87
C TYR A 42 3.32 17.35 -10.22
N ILE A 43 4.36 18.10 -10.59
CA ILE A 43 4.38 18.86 -11.85
C ILE A 43 4.23 17.94 -13.08
N PRO A 44 4.96 16.82 -13.22
CA PRO A 44 4.81 15.94 -14.38
C PRO A 44 3.37 15.44 -14.57
N ASP A 45 2.73 15.02 -13.47
CA ASP A 45 1.36 14.50 -13.49
C ASP A 45 0.35 15.59 -13.89
N LEU A 46 0.46 16.78 -13.31
CA LEU A 46 -0.44 17.90 -13.63
C LEU A 46 -0.23 18.42 -15.05
N VAL A 47 0.99 18.37 -15.58
CA VAL A 47 1.26 18.67 -17.00
C VAL A 47 0.56 17.66 -17.90
N GLN A 48 0.71 16.35 -17.62
CA GLN A 48 0.10 15.30 -18.40
C GLN A 48 -1.44 15.39 -18.37
N GLU A 49 -2.02 15.58 -17.18
CA GLU A 49 -3.48 15.74 -17.01
C GLU A 49 -3.98 16.95 -17.80
N THR A 50 -3.27 18.08 -17.73
CA THR A 50 -3.62 19.30 -18.47
C THR A 50 -3.55 19.10 -19.98
N ILE A 51 -2.50 18.43 -20.48
CA ILE A 51 -2.35 18.12 -21.92
C ILE A 51 -3.52 17.25 -22.39
N ALA A 52 -3.86 16.20 -21.65
CA ALA A 52 -4.97 15.30 -21.98
C ALA A 52 -6.31 16.05 -21.99
N THR A 53 -6.61 16.82 -20.94
CA THR A 53 -7.84 17.63 -20.86
C THR A 53 -7.92 18.67 -21.98
N THR A 54 -6.79 19.29 -22.34
CA THR A 54 -6.73 20.27 -23.43
C THR A 54 -7.00 19.61 -24.78
N TRP A 55 -6.45 18.41 -25.00
CA TRP A 55 -6.68 17.65 -26.23
C TRP A 55 -8.16 17.26 -26.38
N GLU A 56 -8.79 16.74 -25.33
CA GLU A 56 -10.22 16.42 -25.33
C GLU A 56 -11.09 17.66 -25.57
N ALA A 57 -10.78 18.77 -24.89
CA ALA A 57 -11.49 20.03 -25.07
C ALA A 57 -11.37 20.59 -26.50
N LEU A 58 -10.25 20.37 -27.19
CA LEU A 58 -10.11 20.71 -28.61
C LEU A 58 -11.02 19.86 -29.50
N HIS A 59 -11.10 18.54 -29.25
CA HIS A 59 -11.95 17.62 -30.02
C HIS A 59 -13.43 17.94 -29.86
N GLU A 60 -13.84 18.39 -28.68
CA GLU A 60 -15.21 18.79 -28.39
C GLU A 60 -15.52 20.25 -28.80
N GLY A 61 -14.57 20.97 -29.38
CA GLY A 61 -14.75 22.37 -29.78
C GLY A 61 -14.98 23.34 -28.61
N ARG A 62 -14.49 22.99 -27.42
CA ARG A 62 -14.60 23.80 -26.19
C ARG A 62 -13.53 24.88 -26.10
N VAL A 63 -12.40 24.74 -26.80
CA VAL A 63 -11.37 25.78 -26.84
C VAL A 63 -11.76 26.86 -27.85
N ARG A 64 -12.14 28.04 -27.33
CA ARG A 64 -12.64 29.16 -28.13
C ARG A 64 -11.72 30.37 -28.05
N GLY A 65 -11.61 31.06 -29.17
CA GLY A 65 -10.91 32.35 -29.27
C GLY A 65 -11.86 33.53 -29.20
N ALA A 66 -11.28 34.71 -29.32
CA ALA A 66 -11.99 35.98 -29.50
C ALA A 66 -11.54 36.64 -30.82
N GLU A 67 -12.32 37.60 -31.29
CA GLU A 67 -11.95 38.36 -32.48
C GLU A 67 -10.63 39.12 -32.26
N GLY A 68 -9.70 39.02 -33.22
CA GLY A 68 -8.36 39.62 -33.12
C GLY A 68 -7.34 38.86 -32.26
N MET A 69 -7.75 37.81 -31.54
CA MET A 69 -6.82 36.97 -30.78
C MET A 69 -6.19 35.91 -31.68
N PRO A 70 -4.86 35.66 -31.65
CA PRO A 70 -4.27 34.54 -32.37
C PRO A 70 -4.71 33.18 -31.78
N PRO A 71 -4.99 32.14 -32.60
CA PRO A 71 -5.40 30.81 -32.12
C PRO A 71 -4.46 30.20 -31.07
N VAL A 72 -3.15 30.38 -31.28
CA VAL A 72 -2.11 29.89 -30.36
C VAL A 72 -2.19 30.56 -28.98
N VAL A 73 -2.62 31.82 -28.92
CA VAL A 73 -2.79 32.55 -27.65
C VAL A 73 -4.01 32.02 -26.90
N ALA A 74 -5.13 31.80 -27.62
CA ALA A 74 -6.33 31.19 -27.05
C ALA A 74 -6.04 29.79 -26.48
N LEU A 75 -5.33 28.95 -27.24
CA LEU A 75 -4.91 27.62 -26.79
C LEU A 75 -4.03 27.68 -25.53
N ARG A 76 -3.02 28.55 -25.52
CA ARG A 76 -2.12 28.72 -24.36
C ARG A 76 -2.87 29.26 -23.14
N GLY A 77 -3.82 30.18 -23.34
CA GLY A 77 -4.66 30.73 -22.28
C GLY A 77 -5.53 29.64 -21.65
N PHE A 78 -6.24 28.88 -22.49
CA PHE A 78 -7.07 27.75 -22.05
C PHE A 78 -6.26 26.71 -21.26
N ALA A 79 -5.09 26.32 -21.77
CA ALA A 79 -4.24 25.33 -21.10
C ALA A 79 -3.68 25.83 -19.75
N ARG A 80 -3.33 27.12 -19.64
CA ARG A 80 -2.89 27.73 -18.36
C ARG A 80 -4.00 27.73 -17.33
N GLU A 81 -5.20 28.14 -17.74
CA GLU A 81 -6.36 28.17 -16.86
C GLU A 81 -6.72 26.74 -16.38
N THR A 82 -6.69 25.77 -17.29
CA THR A 82 -6.90 24.36 -16.96
C THR A 82 -5.84 23.85 -15.96
N ALA A 83 -4.57 24.16 -16.18
CA ALA A 83 -3.49 23.80 -15.25
C ALA A 83 -3.68 24.41 -13.86
N TRP A 84 -4.15 25.66 -13.78
CA TRP A 84 -4.49 26.31 -12.52
C TRP A 84 -5.61 25.54 -11.78
N PHE A 85 -6.69 25.18 -12.47
CA PHE A 85 -7.77 24.40 -11.87
C PHE A 85 -7.33 23.02 -11.38
N HIS A 86 -6.50 22.32 -12.17
CA HIS A 86 -5.93 21.04 -11.76
C HIS A 86 -5.04 21.19 -10.53
N ALA A 87 -4.17 22.20 -10.49
CA ALA A 87 -3.32 22.49 -9.34
C ALA A 87 -4.13 22.81 -8.07
N MET A 88 -5.16 23.65 -8.18
CA MET A 88 -6.03 23.99 -7.04
C MET A 88 -6.83 22.78 -6.54
N ASN A 89 -7.35 21.96 -7.46
CA ASN A 89 -8.04 20.73 -7.10
C ASN A 89 -7.11 19.71 -6.46
N HIS A 90 -5.88 19.58 -6.95
CA HIS A 90 -4.84 18.74 -6.37
C HIS A 90 -4.52 19.21 -4.95
N ALA A 91 -4.27 20.51 -4.74
CA ALA A 91 -4.02 21.08 -3.42
C ALA A 91 -5.18 20.84 -2.44
N ARG A 92 -6.43 21.05 -2.89
CA ARG A 92 -7.63 20.80 -2.09
C ARG A 92 -7.82 19.33 -1.72
N ARG A 93 -7.53 18.41 -2.64
CA ARG A 93 -7.57 16.96 -2.35
C ARG A 93 -6.43 16.57 -1.42
N GLY A 94 -5.23 17.11 -1.65
CA GLY A 94 -4.06 16.93 -0.80
C GLY A 94 -4.30 17.35 0.64
N SER A 95 -4.96 18.48 0.88
CA SER A 95 -5.29 18.94 2.24
C SER A 95 -6.26 18.04 3.00
N THR A 96 -6.99 17.15 2.31
CA THR A 96 -7.86 16.15 2.94
C THR A 96 -7.18 14.80 3.16
N ARG A 97 -6.04 14.56 2.51
CA ARG A 97 -5.25 13.35 2.70
C ARG A 97 -4.49 13.48 4.01
N HIS A 98 -4.71 12.56 4.94
CA HIS A 98 -3.89 12.43 6.16
C HIS A 98 -2.57 11.72 5.80
N GLU A 99 -1.95 12.13 4.69
CA GLU A 99 -0.69 11.59 4.21
C GLU A 99 0.43 12.34 4.91
N THR A 100 1.26 11.61 5.66
CA THR A 100 2.50 12.16 6.18
C THR A 100 3.47 12.23 5.00
N PRO A 101 3.98 13.42 4.60
CA PRO A 101 4.93 13.50 3.50
C PRO A 101 6.14 12.60 3.80
N VAL A 102 6.64 11.88 2.79
CA VAL A 102 7.75 10.93 2.98
C VAL A 102 8.99 11.62 3.57
N SER A 103 9.19 12.90 3.28
CA SER A 103 10.23 13.74 3.90
C SER A 103 10.06 13.97 5.41
N ALA A 104 8.85 13.87 5.94
CA ALA A 104 8.56 13.93 7.38
C ALA A 104 8.69 12.57 8.08
N ILE A 105 8.87 11.48 7.32
CA ILE A 105 9.09 10.13 7.85
C ILE A 105 10.57 9.99 8.22
N ARG A 106 10.90 10.26 9.49
CA ARG A 106 12.28 10.13 10.03
C ARG A 106 12.83 8.70 9.94
N SER A 107 11.94 7.71 9.90
CA SER A 107 12.27 6.31 9.64
C SER A 107 11.04 5.67 9.00
N PRO A 108 11.17 4.98 7.85
CA PRO A 108 10.04 4.29 7.24
C PRO A 108 9.38 3.40 8.30
N PRO A 109 8.04 3.45 8.45
CA PRO A 109 7.37 2.50 9.32
C PRO A 109 7.77 1.10 8.87
N ASP A 110 8.03 0.23 9.85
CA ASP A 110 8.45 -1.15 9.63
C ASP A 110 7.27 -1.94 9.03
N ILE A 111 6.98 -1.70 7.75
CA ILE A 111 6.10 -2.51 6.90
C ILE A 111 6.93 -3.64 6.27
N VAL A 112 8.06 -3.98 6.88
CA VAL A 112 8.82 -5.15 6.50
C VAL A 112 8.02 -6.34 7.03
N SER A 113 7.46 -7.12 6.11
CA SER A 113 6.94 -8.44 6.44
C SER A 113 8.03 -9.16 7.24
N PRO A 114 7.74 -9.67 8.45
CA PRO A 114 8.76 -10.32 9.26
C PRO A 114 9.47 -11.38 8.41
N ASP A 115 10.79 -11.46 8.52
CA ASP A 115 11.63 -12.41 7.79
C ASP A 115 10.92 -13.79 7.75
N PRO A 116 10.66 -14.37 6.58
CA PRO A 116 9.96 -15.65 6.49
C PRO A 116 10.80 -16.84 6.94
N MET A 117 12.13 -16.67 7.10
CA MET A 117 13.05 -17.78 7.42
C MET A 117 12.67 -18.56 8.69
N PRO A 118 12.31 -17.94 9.82
CA PRO A 118 11.89 -18.68 11.01
C PRO A 118 10.63 -19.53 10.78
N ALA A 119 9.72 -19.10 9.91
CA ALA A 119 8.52 -19.88 9.57
C ALA A 119 8.86 -21.08 8.67
N ILE A 120 9.80 -20.92 7.75
CA ILE A 120 10.31 -21.99 6.89
C ILE A 120 11.06 -23.04 7.73
N GLU A 121 11.98 -22.60 8.60
CA GLU A 121 12.73 -23.49 9.50
C GLU A 121 11.80 -24.27 10.44
N ALA A 122 10.79 -23.60 11.01
CA ALA A 122 9.79 -24.25 11.85
C ALA A 122 8.98 -25.32 11.07
N ARG A 123 8.67 -25.07 9.80
CA ARG A 123 7.97 -26.03 8.93
C ARG A 123 8.81 -27.26 8.64
N ASP A 124 10.11 -27.08 8.38
CA ASP A 124 11.02 -28.20 8.09
C ASP A 124 11.24 -29.08 9.32
N LEU A 125 11.45 -28.46 10.49
CA LEU A 125 11.54 -29.15 11.77
C LEU A 125 10.25 -29.92 12.09
N LEU A 126 9.08 -29.31 11.87
CA LEU A 126 7.79 -29.97 12.09
C LEU A 126 7.61 -31.16 11.13
N THR A 127 7.99 -31.00 9.87
CA THR A 127 7.93 -32.07 8.87
C THR A 127 8.79 -33.26 9.28
N TRP A 128 9.99 -33.02 9.81
CA TRP A 128 10.86 -34.07 10.32
C TRP A 128 10.24 -34.80 11.52
N VAL A 129 9.64 -34.07 12.47
CA VAL A 129 8.96 -34.67 13.63
C VAL A 129 7.73 -35.47 13.22
N MET A 130 6.95 -35.00 12.24
CA MET A 130 5.81 -35.73 11.67
C MET A 130 6.23 -37.07 11.05
N LYS A 131 7.35 -37.10 10.33
CA LYS A 131 7.87 -38.32 9.69
C LYS A 131 8.46 -39.31 10.70
N SER A 132 9.22 -38.82 11.69
CA SER A 132 9.96 -39.67 12.62
C SER A 132 9.14 -40.13 13.84
N ARG A 133 8.21 -39.31 14.32
CA ARG A 133 7.46 -39.55 15.56
C ARG A 133 5.99 -39.09 15.43
N PRO A 134 5.18 -39.77 14.61
CA PRO A 134 3.82 -39.33 14.26
C PRO A 134 2.90 -39.12 15.48
N LYS A 135 3.00 -39.98 16.51
CA LYS A 135 2.23 -39.82 17.76
C LYS A 135 2.57 -38.54 18.54
N LEU A 136 3.83 -38.09 18.48
CA LEU A 136 4.26 -36.84 19.12
C LEU A 136 3.92 -35.64 18.26
N ALA A 137 4.01 -35.77 16.93
CA ALA A 137 3.64 -34.71 16.01
C ALA A 137 2.15 -34.37 16.06
N TYR A 138 1.30 -35.37 16.34
CA TYR A 138 -0.13 -35.15 16.53
C TYR A 138 -0.45 -34.16 17.66
N ILE A 139 0.42 -34.05 18.68
CA ILE A 139 0.29 -33.05 19.74
C ILE A 139 0.45 -31.63 19.20
N VAL A 140 1.36 -31.41 18.25
CA VAL A 140 1.55 -30.09 17.61
C VAL A 140 0.33 -29.72 16.78
N LEU A 141 -0.22 -30.68 16.04
CA LEU A 141 -1.45 -30.49 15.26
C LEU A 141 -2.65 -30.11 16.15
N LEU A 142 -2.80 -30.77 17.30
CA LEU A 142 -3.85 -30.42 18.26
C LEU A 142 -3.65 -29.02 18.85
N ALA A 143 -2.41 -28.66 19.20
CA ALA A 143 -2.08 -27.32 19.68
C ALA A 143 -2.34 -26.23 18.62
N ALA A 144 -2.04 -26.49 17.34
CA ALA A 144 -2.35 -25.60 16.23
C ALA A 144 -3.87 -25.40 16.03
N ARG A 145 -4.68 -26.36 16.45
CA ARG A 145 -6.15 -26.26 16.50
C ARG A 145 -6.68 -25.65 17.80
N GLY A 146 -5.80 -25.15 18.67
CA GLY A 146 -6.17 -24.56 19.97
C GLY A 146 -6.45 -25.57 21.07
N LEU A 147 -6.29 -26.88 20.82
CA LEU A 147 -6.49 -27.92 21.83
C LEU A 147 -5.21 -28.12 22.63
N ILE A 148 -5.24 -27.79 23.92
CA ILE A 148 -4.10 -27.91 24.84
C ILE A 148 -4.47 -28.65 26.12
N GLY A 149 -3.49 -29.28 26.77
CA GLY A 149 -3.69 -29.88 28.09
C GLY A 149 -4.72 -31.01 28.11
N ALA A 150 -5.80 -30.83 28.86
CA ALA A 150 -6.81 -31.88 29.08
C ALA A 150 -7.61 -32.19 27.81
N ASP A 151 -7.90 -31.19 26.98
CA ASP A 151 -8.67 -31.38 25.75
C ASP A 151 -7.85 -32.12 24.70
N ALA A 152 -6.56 -31.79 24.59
CA ALA A 152 -5.63 -32.54 23.77
C ALA A 152 -5.45 -33.99 24.28
N ALA A 153 -5.37 -34.20 25.60
CA ALA A 153 -5.29 -35.53 26.19
C ALA A 153 -6.53 -36.38 25.87
N ARG A 154 -7.73 -35.79 25.97
CA ARG A 154 -9.00 -36.43 25.60
C ARG A 154 -9.05 -36.78 24.12
N ALA A 155 -8.64 -35.87 23.25
CA ALA A 155 -8.59 -36.10 21.80
C ALA A 155 -7.60 -37.20 21.39
N MET A 156 -6.56 -37.46 22.19
CA MET A 156 -5.60 -38.55 21.98
C MET A 156 -5.96 -39.85 22.73
N GLY A 157 -7.06 -39.87 23.48
CA GLY A 157 -7.54 -41.08 24.17
C GLY A 157 -6.69 -41.52 25.36
N HIS A 158 -6.00 -40.61 26.06
CA HIS A 158 -5.18 -40.97 27.23
C HIS A 158 -5.23 -39.94 28.36
N SER A 159 -4.71 -40.28 29.54
CA SER A 159 -4.70 -39.39 30.72
C SER A 159 -3.87 -38.11 30.52
N LEU A 160 -4.20 -37.06 31.28
CA LEU A 160 -3.46 -35.79 31.29
C LEU A 160 -1.97 -35.97 31.66
N THR A 161 -1.68 -36.89 32.59
CA THR A 161 -0.30 -37.23 32.98
C THR A 161 0.47 -37.83 31.83
N THR A 162 -0.15 -38.75 31.08
CA THR A 162 0.43 -39.36 29.87
C THR A 162 0.69 -38.30 28.79
N HIS A 163 -0.27 -37.38 28.61
CA HIS A 163 -0.12 -36.25 27.69
C HIS A 163 1.09 -35.39 28.03
N HIS A 164 1.27 -35.03 29.31
CA HIS A 164 2.44 -34.28 29.77
C HIS A 164 3.75 -35.01 29.47
N GLY A 165 3.80 -36.33 29.69
CA GLY A 165 4.96 -37.14 29.31
C GLY A 165 5.28 -37.09 27.82
N HIS A 166 4.26 -37.17 26.96
CA HIS A 166 4.44 -37.04 25.50
C HIS A 166 4.89 -35.63 25.09
N VAL A 167 4.36 -34.57 25.70
CA VAL A 167 4.82 -33.19 25.47
C VAL A 167 6.31 -33.03 25.81
N GLN A 168 6.77 -33.62 26.92
CA GLN A 168 8.20 -33.59 27.27
C GLN A 168 9.06 -34.35 26.26
N LYS A 169 8.62 -35.52 25.80
CA LYS A 169 9.29 -36.29 24.74
C LYS A 169 9.34 -35.52 23.42
N LEU A 170 8.29 -34.79 23.07
CA LEU A 170 8.23 -33.91 21.90
C LEU A 170 9.24 -32.76 22.03
N ARG A 171 9.27 -32.07 23.18
CA ARG A 171 10.25 -31.01 23.46
C ARG A 171 11.68 -31.50 23.41
N ALA A 172 11.94 -32.73 23.87
CA ALA A 172 13.25 -33.35 23.75
C ALA A 172 13.60 -33.66 22.29
N ALA A 173 12.65 -34.18 21.50
CA ALA A 173 12.84 -34.46 20.08
C ALA A 173 13.17 -33.20 19.28
N LEU A 174 12.43 -32.11 19.50
CA LEU A 174 12.65 -30.83 18.85
C LEU A 174 14.03 -30.22 19.21
N ARG A 175 14.46 -30.34 20.47
CA ARG A 175 15.80 -29.89 20.88
C ARG A 175 16.92 -30.68 20.21
N ALA A 176 16.73 -32.00 20.02
CA ALA A 176 17.73 -32.84 19.36
C ALA A 176 17.98 -32.46 17.88
N VAL A 177 17.03 -31.78 17.26
CA VAL A 177 17.14 -31.29 15.87
C VAL A 177 17.41 -29.78 15.78
N GLY A 178 17.86 -29.16 16.88
CA GLY A 178 18.30 -27.76 16.88
C GLY A 178 17.20 -26.72 17.12
N ALA A 179 15.98 -27.12 17.48
CA ALA A 179 14.95 -26.14 17.83
C ALA A 179 15.33 -25.36 19.10
N ALA A 180 15.26 -24.03 19.02
CA ALA A 180 15.48 -23.15 20.16
C ALA A 180 14.54 -23.52 21.33
N PRO A 181 15.02 -23.44 22.58
CA PRO A 181 14.17 -23.74 23.73
C PRO A 181 13.00 -22.76 23.78
N ALA A 182 11.79 -23.29 23.98
CA ALA A 182 10.61 -22.46 24.21
C ALA A 182 10.88 -21.47 25.36
N PRO A 183 10.37 -20.23 25.28
CA PRO A 183 10.52 -19.26 26.37
C PRO A 183 10.03 -19.88 27.67
N LYS A 184 10.74 -19.62 28.78
CA LYS A 184 10.40 -20.16 30.09
C LYS A 184 8.93 -19.86 30.38
N GLN A 185 8.12 -20.92 30.41
CA GLN A 185 6.70 -20.82 30.74
C GLN A 185 6.62 -20.16 32.12
N ALA A 186 5.82 -19.10 32.26
CA ALA A 186 5.70 -18.38 33.52
C ALA A 186 5.48 -19.37 34.67
N PRO A 187 6.21 -19.23 35.79
CA PRO A 187 6.15 -20.19 36.89
C PRO A 187 4.69 -20.33 37.34
N ARG A 188 4.21 -21.58 37.42
CA ARG A 188 2.85 -21.85 37.91
C ARG A 188 2.73 -21.24 39.31
N PRO A 189 1.68 -20.45 39.61
CA PRO A 189 1.49 -19.90 40.93
C PRO A 189 1.44 -21.04 41.94
N THR A 190 2.33 -21.00 42.92
CA THR A 190 2.38 -21.98 43.99
C THR A 190 1.21 -21.75 44.95
N TRP A 191 0.82 -22.77 45.71
CA TRP A 191 -0.21 -22.61 46.76
C TRP A 191 0.14 -21.47 47.73
N LYS A 192 1.44 -21.27 48.01
CA LYS A 192 1.95 -20.16 48.83
C LYS A 192 1.68 -18.79 48.19
N SER A 193 1.84 -18.63 46.87
CA SER A 193 1.54 -17.37 46.19
C SER A 193 0.03 -17.08 46.06
N ARG A 194 -0.83 -18.09 46.18
CA ARG A 194 -2.30 -17.89 46.21
C ARG A 194 -2.81 -17.42 47.58
N LYS A 195 -2.14 -17.81 48.68
CA LYS A 195 -2.55 -17.45 50.04
C LYS A 195 -2.18 -16.01 50.42
N ALA A 196 -1.12 -15.45 49.82
CA ALA A 196 -0.66 -14.08 50.08
C ALA A 196 -1.51 -12.97 49.43
N LYS A 197 -2.52 -13.32 48.63
CA LYS A 197 -3.44 -12.39 47.95
C LYS A 197 -4.86 -12.38 48.54
N ARG A 198 -5.08 -13.06 49.67
CA ARG A 198 -6.34 -13.02 50.43
C ARG A 198 -6.14 -12.21 51.70
#